data_AF-A0A4C1TPJ0-F1
#
_entry.id   AF-A0A4C1TPJ0-F1
#
_cell.length_a   1.000
_cell.length_b   1.000
_cell.length_c   1.000
_cell.angle_alpha   90.00
_cell.angle_beta   90.00
_cell.angle_gamma   90.00
#
_symmetry.space_group_name_H-M   'P 1'
#
loop_
_entity.id
_entity.type
_entity.pdbx_description
1 polymer ?
#
loop_
_entity_poly.entity_id
_entity_poly.type
_entity_poly.pdbx_seq_one_letter_code
_entity_poly.pdbx_strand_id
1 'polypeptide(L)'
;MLKGKVLKRQTREYVLRLHEYFEKESPNGGPLIPVTQARDRVAATLGISAPTLAKITKEGFGSSGMEQNKLSTPKKKRQPCKANKKYEIINWFLDNGEEVDESLLKVELLKILKTKKQPKQCLIDEMAAEHGHTVLRIPPYHC
;
A
#
# COMPACT_ATOMS: atom_id res chain seq x y z
N MET A 1 -17.53 11.95 -20.50
CA MET A 1 -17.58 12.43 -19.10
C MET A 1 -18.28 11.40 -18.22
N LEU A 2 -17.82 11.22 -16.97
CA LEU A 2 -18.42 10.29 -16.00
C LEU A 2 -19.78 10.83 -15.51
N LYS A 3 -20.81 10.80 -16.35
CA LYS A 3 -22.17 11.19 -15.95
C LYS A 3 -22.79 10.06 -15.12
N GLY A 4 -23.27 10.36 -13.91
CA GLY A 4 -24.02 9.42 -13.05
C GLY A 4 -23.19 8.39 -12.27
N LYS A 5 -21.86 8.46 -12.25
CA LYS A 5 -21.01 7.54 -11.47
C LYS A 5 -20.57 8.16 -10.14
N VAL A 6 -20.76 7.43 -9.04
CA VAL A 6 -20.29 7.84 -7.70
C VAL A 6 -18.77 7.73 -7.63
N LEU A 7 -18.09 8.84 -7.31
CA LEU A 7 -16.65 8.88 -7.06
C LEU A 7 -16.35 8.38 -5.64
N LYS A 8 -15.36 7.50 -5.50
CA LYS A 8 -14.89 7.02 -4.19
C LYS A 8 -14.27 8.17 -3.38
N ARG A 9 -14.33 8.08 -2.05
CA ARG A 9 -13.78 9.09 -1.12
C ARG A 9 -12.35 9.54 -1.50
N GLN A 10 -11.44 8.60 -1.69
CA GLN A 10 -10.04 8.88 -2.06
C GLN A 10 -9.93 9.66 -3.37
N THR A 11 -10.73 9.32 -4.38
CA THR A 11 -10.75 10.05 -5.66
C THR A 11 -11.25 11.48 -5.47
N ARG A 12 -12.23 11.71 -4.60
CA ARG A 12 -12.74 13.05 -4.28
C ARG A 12 -11.67 13.90 -3.58
N GLU A 13 -10.95 13.32 -2.63
CA GLU A 13 -9.83 13.98 -1.95
C GLU A 13 -8.73 14.38 -2.95
N TYR A 14 -8.38 13.51 -3.90
CA TYR A 14 -7.43 13.84 -4.96
C TYR A 14 -7.92 14.97 -5.89
N VAL A 15 -9.20 14.97 -6.25
CA VAL A 15 -9.80 16.05 -7.05
C VAL A 15 -9.72 17.39 -6.31
N LEU A 16 -9.99 17.40 -5.00
CA LEU A 16 -9.88 18.62 -4.19
C LEU A 16 -8.45 19.15 -4.13
N ARG A 17 -7.46 18.28 -3.88
CA ARG A 17 -6.04 18.70 -3.89
C ARG A 17 -5.61 19.23 -5.26
N LEU A 18 -6.06 18.59 -6.33
CA LEU A 18 -5.82 19.04 -7.69
C LEU A 18 -6.35 20.44 -7.94
N HIS A 19 -7.59 20.69 -7.53
CA HIS A 19 -8.21 22.00 -7.60
C HIS A 19 -7.41 23.04 -6.81
N GLU A 20 -7.12 22.77 -5.53
CA GLU A 20 -6.36 23.69 -4.67
C GLU A 20 -4.96 24.02 -5.23
N TYR A 21 -4.28 23.05 -5.84
CA TYR A 21 -2.98 23.28 -6.44
C TYR A 21 -3.06 24.24 -7.62
N PHE A 22 -4.03 24.06 -8.52
CA PHE A 22 -4.22 24.95 -9.67
C PHE A 22 -4.72 26.34 -9.27
N GLU A 23 -5.58 26.45 -8.27
CA GLU A 23 -6.00 27.75 -7.72
C GLU A 23 -4.81 28.56 -7.19
N LYS A 24 -3.81 27.88 -6.61
CA LYS A 24 -2.56 28.53 -6.16
C LYS A 24 -1.66 29.00 -7.31
N GLU A 25 -1.83 28.50 -8.53
CA GLU A 25 -1.08 28.98 -9.71
C GLU A 25 -1.58 30.37 -10.17
N SER A 26 -2.84 30.72 -9.88
CA SER A 26 -3.43 32.02 -10.23
C SER A 26 -2.71 33.23 -9.60
N PRO A 27 -2.54 33.31 -8.26
CA PRO A 27 -1.82 34.42 -7.63
C PRO A 27 -0.31 34.43 -7.96
N ASN A 28 0.26 33.28 -8.34
CA ASN A 28 1.67 33.15 -8.69
C ASN A 28 1.98 33.65 -10.12
N GLY A 29 0.96 34.05 -10.89
CA GLY A 29 1.14 34.50 -12.28
C GLY A 29 1.63 33.39 -13.22
N GLY A 30 1.48 32.12 -12.81
CA GLY A 30 1.98 30.99 -13.56
C GLY A 30 2.16 29.72 -12.73
N PRO A 31 2.55 28.61 -13.38
CA PRO A 31 2.69 27.31 -12.74
C PRO A 31 3.68 27.33 -11.57
N LEU A 32 3.29 26.76 -10.42
CA LEU A 32 4.19 26.63 -9.26
C LEU A 32 5.41 25.76 -9.58
N ILE A 33 5.20 24.75 -10.43
CA ILE A 33 6.23 23.90 -10.99
C ILE A 33 6.09 24.00 -12.53
N PRO A 34 7.19 24.18 -13.27
CA PRO A 34 7.18 24.33 -14.73
C PRO A 34 6.39 23.22 -15.43
N VAL A 35 5.67 23.58 -16.51
CA VAL A 35 4.88 22.63 -17.31
C VAL A 35 5.71 21.49 -17.91
N THR A 36 7.01 21.71 -18.08
CA THR A 36 7.98 20.70 -18.53
C THR A 36 8.14 19.56 -17.52
N GLN A 37 7.95 19.84 -16.23
CA GLN A 37 8.09 18.91 -15.11
C GLN A 37 6.73 18.30 -14.72
N ALA A 38 6.01 17.75 -15.69
CA ALA A 38 4.66 17.22 -15.49
C ALA A 38 4.54 16.18 -14.36
N ARG A 39 5.57 15.33 -14.17
CA ARG A 39 5.58 14.32 -13.10
C ARG A 39 5.64 14.95 -11.71
N ASP A 40 6.48 15.96 -11.54
CA ASP A 40 6.67 16.65 -10.27
C ASP A 40 5.44 17.49 -9.90
N ARG A 41 4.76 18.07 -10.89
CA ARG A 41 3.44 18.71 -10.72
C ARG A 41 2.44 17.74 -10.11
N VAL A 42 2.29 16.55 -10.70
CA VAL A 42 1.34 15.53 -10.21
C VAL A 42 1.77 15.03 -8.81
N ALA A 43 3.07 14.88 -8.56
CA ALA A 43 3.64 14.47 -7.27
C ALA A 43 3.24 15.43 -6.15
N ALA A 44 3.56 16.72 -6.37
CA ALA A 44 3.28 17.80 -5.42
C ALA A 44 1.78 17.94 -5.17
N THR A 45 0.98 17.82 -6.23
CA THR A 45 -0.47 18.01 -6.16
C THR A 45 -1.17 16.90 -5.39
N LEU A 46 -0.90 15.63 -5.73
CA LEU A 46 -1.58 14.50 -5.11
C LEU A 46 -0.97 14.09 -3.77
N GLY A 47 0.22 14.60 -3.44
CA GLY A 47 0.99 14.21 -2.26
C GLY A 47 1.57 12.79 -2.41
N ILE A 48 2.00 12.43 -3.63
CA ILE A 48 2.57 11.12 -3.95
C ILE A 48 4.06 11.32 -4.24
N SER A 49 4.92 10.41 -3.76
CA SER A 49 6.36 10.51 -4.03
C SER A 49 6.68 10.33 -5.53
N ALA A 50 7.65 11.10 -6.03
CA ALA A 50 8.07 11.03 -7.44
C ALA A 50 8.44 9.62 -7.91
N PRO A 51 9.13 8.76 -7.11
CA PRO A 51 9.40 7.38 -7.50
C PRO A 51 8.12 6.54 -7.63
N THR A 52 7.13 6.77 -6.76
CA THR A 52 5.85 6.06 -6.81
C THR A 52 5.08 6.44 -8.07
N LEU A 53 5.06 7.73 -8.41
CA LEU A 53 4.47 8.18 -9.67
C LEU A 53 5.23 7.62 -10.87
N ALA A 54 6.56 7.61 -10.87
CA ALA A 54 7.33 7.02 -11.96
C ALA A 54 6.96 5.54 -12.21
N LYS A 55 6.76 4.76 -11.14
CA LYS A 55 6.25 3.38 -11.24
C LYS A 55 4.85 3.32 -11.85
N ILE A 56 3.91 4.12 -11.34
CA ILE A 56 2.53 4.17 -11.85
C ILE A 56 2.51 4.59 -13.34
N THR A 57 3.31 5.58 -13.72
CA THR A 57 3.37 6.07 -15.10
C THR A 57 3.96 4.99 -16.02
N LYS A 58 4.99 4.27 -15.56
CA LYS A 58 5.57 3.14 -16.30
C LYS A 58 4.59 1.98 -16.45
N GLU A 59 3.83 1.66 -15.40
CA GLU A 59 2.78 0.63 -15.44
C GLU A 59 1.63 1.02 -16.39
N GLY A 60 1.22 2.29 -16.38
CA GLY A 60 0.11 2.77 -17.19
C GLY A 60 0.47 2.95 -18.67
N PHE A 61 1.63 3.53 -18.94
CA PHE A 61 2.01 3.99 -20.29
C PHE A 61 3.13 3.18 -20.97
N GLY A 62 3.69 2.20 -20.27
CA GLY A 62 4.82 1.41 -20.77
C GLY A 62 6.11 2.24 -20.89
N SER A 63 7.13 1.67 -21.56
CA SER A 63 8.41 2.35 -21.79
C SER A 63 8.34 3.41 -22.90
N SER A 64 7.39 3.28 -23.84
CA SER A 64 7.22 4.17 -24.99
C SER A 64 6.25 5.33 -24.76
N GLY A 65 5.51 5.34 -23.65
CA GLY A 65 4.59 6.44 -23.29
C GLY A 65 3.25 6.45 -24.04
N MET A 66 3.03 5.51 -24.95
CA MET A 66 1.85 5.46 -25.84
C MET A 66 0.80 4.43 -25.43
N GLU A 67 1.16 3.48 -24.56
CA GLU A 67 0.24 2.42 -24.14
C GLU A 67 -0.78 2.96 -23.12
N GLN A 68 -2.00 2.41 -23.07
CA GLN A 68 -2.99 2.76 -22.04
C GLN A 68 -3.42 1.50 -21.31
N ASN A 69 -2.52 1.00 -20.47
CA ASN A 69 -2.74 -0.23 -19.73
C ASN A 69 -3.74 -0.06 -18.60
N LYS A 70 -4.53 -1.10 -18.36
CA LYS A 70 -5.40 -1.17 -17.19
C LYS A 70 -4.55 -1.31 -15.93
N LEU A 71 -4.42 -0.24 -15.16
CA LEU A 71 -3.73 -0.25 -13.88
C LEU A 71 -4.42 -1.21 -12.89
N SER A 72 -3.62 -2.06 -12.25
CA SER A 72 -4.06 -2.97 -11.19
C SER A 72 -3.41 -2.56 -9.88
N THR A 73 -4.16 -2.54 -8.79
CA THR A 73 -3.59 -2.24 -7.48
C THR A 73 -2.55 -3.31 -7.12
N PRO A 74 -1.30 -2.92 -6.80
CA PRO A 74 -0.30 -3.87 -6.35
C PRO A 74 -0.84 -4.67 -5.17
N LYS A 75 -0.82 -6.00 -5.28
CA LYS A 75 -1.22 -6.87 -4.18
C LYS A 75 -0.16 -6.74 -3.08
N LYS A 76 -0.58 -6.53 -1.84
CA LYS A 76 0.32 -6.68 -0.68
C LYS A 76 0.93 -8.08 -0.74
N LYS A 77 2.27 -8.22 -0.71
CA LYS A 77 2.94 -9.51 -0.53
C LYS A 77 2.42 -10.11 0.77
N ARG A 78 1.55 -11.12 0.69
CA ARG A 78 0.99 -11.78 1.87
C ARG A 78 1.96 -12.86 2.32
N GLN A 79 2.05 -13.03 3.63
CA GLN A 79 2.74 -14.17 4.21
C GLN A 79 2.14 -15.48 3.67
N PRO A 80 2.97 -16.47 3.29
CA PRO A 80 2.49 -17.74 2.79
C PRO A 80 1.59 -18.46 3.77
N CYS A 81 0.63 -19.22 3.24
CA CYS A 81 -0.33 -20.01 4.02
C CYS A 81 -0.26 -21.49 3.63
N LYS A 82 -1.04 -22.34 4.31
CA LYS A 82 -1.10 -23.80 4.03
C LYS A 82 -1.42 -24.14 2.56
N ALA A 83 -2.09 -23.24 1.84
CA ALA A 83 -2.43 -23.40 0.42
C ALA A 83 -1.22 -23.25 -0.52
N ASN A 84 -0.15 -22.57 -0.10
CA ASN A 84 1.02 -22.30 -0.94
C ASN A 84 1.90 -23.55 -1.08
N LYS A 85 2.62 -23.66 -2.19
CA LYS A 85 3.56 -24.77 -2.44
C LYS A 85 4.84 -24.59 -1.61
N LYS A 86 5.59 -25.67 -1.35
CA LYS A 86 6.82 -25.63 -0.52
C LYS A 86 7.83 -24.60 -1.05
N TYR A 87 8.09 -24.60 -2.36
CA TYR A 87 9.02 -23.63 -2.97
C TYR A 87 8.57 -22.17 -2.82
N GLU A 88 7.26 -21.88 -2.84
CA GLU A 88 6.76 -20.50 -2.67
C GLU A 88 7.01 -20.00 -1.24
N ILE A 89 6.96 -20.91 -0.27
CA ILE A 89 7.27 -20.62 1.12
C ILE A 89 8.76 -20.35 1.28
N ILE A 90 9.62 -21.16 0.66
CA ILE A 90 11.09 -20.99 0.66
C ILE A 90 11.47 -19.66 -0.01
N ASN A 91 10.95 -19.38 -1.21
CA ASN A 91 11.20 -18.10 -1.90
C ASN A 91 10.76 -16.90 -1.08
N TRP A 92 9.65 -17.02 -0.32
CA TRP A 92 9.24 -15.95 0.59
C TRP A 92 10.25 -15.74 1.70
N PHE A 93 10.84 -16.79 2.28
CA PHE A 93 11.91 -16.64 3.28
C PHE A 93 13.16 -15.95 2.70
N LEU A 94 13.60 -16.36 1.52
CA LEU A 94 14.73 -15.74 0.81
C LEU A 94 14.46 -14.26 0.49
N ASP A 95 13.26 -13.93 0.00
CA ASP A 95 12.80 -12.55 -0.26
C ASP A 95 12.81 -11.67 1.00
N ASN A 96 12.65 -12.27 2.18
CA ASN A 96 12.69 -11.57 3.47
C ASN A 96 14.09 -11.57 4.11
N GLY A 97 15.11 -12.10 3.41
CA GLY A 97 16.50 -12.13 3.86
C GLY A 97 16.82 -13.24 4.87
N GLU A 98 16.02 -14.30 4.91
CA GLU A 98 16.21 -15.41 5.82
C GLU A 98 16.65 -16.67 5.07
N GLU A 99 17.80 -17.21 5.49
CA GLU A 99 18.30 -18.48 5.01
C GLU A 99 17.52 -19.61 5.70
N VAL A 100 16.91 -20.48 4.90
CA VAL A 100 16.07 -21.57 5.37
C VAL A 100 16.51 -22.85 4.70
N ASP A 101 16.74 -23.86 5.52
CA ASP A 101 17.12 -25.18 5.04
C ASP A 101 16.03 -25.78 4.14
N GLU A 102 16.39 -26.03 2.88
CA GLU A 102 15.50 -26.60 1.86
C GLU A 102 15.03 -28.00 2.22
N SER A 103 15.73 -28.67 3.13
CA SER A 103 15.38 -30.01 3.62
C SER A 103 14.11 -29.99 4.47
N LEU A 104 13.79 -28.86 5.11
CA LEU A 104 12.65 -28.73 6.01
C LEU A 104 11.32 -29.07 5.33
N LEU A 105 10.45 -29.76 6.08
CA LEU A 105 9.11 -30.08 5.60
C LEU A 105 8.24 -28.83 5.54
N LYS A 106 7.26 -28.82 4.64
CA LYS A 106 6.28 -27.73 4.53
C LYS A 106 5.62 -27.39 5.88
N VAL A 107 5.40 -28.40 6.73
CA VAL A 107 4.82 -28.21 8.06
C VAL A 107 5.74 -27.45 9.01
N GLU A 108 7.05 -27.64 8.91
CA GLU A 108 8.07 -26.97 9.73
C GLU A 108 8.22 -25.51 9.30
N LEU A 109 8.31 -25.29 7.99
CA LEU A 109 8.30 -23.96 7.40
C LEU A 109 7.07 -23.13 7.84
N LEU A 110 5.90 -23.76 7.88
CA LEU A 110 4.66 -23.13 8.36
C LEU A 110 4.66 -22.86 9.87
N LYS A 111 5.36 -23.67 10.69
CA LYS A 111 5.53 -23.38 12.13
C LYS A 111 6.39 -22.14 12.33
N ILE A 112 7.50 -22.02 11.60
CA ILE A 112 8.38 -20.85 11.62
C ILE A 112 7.62 -19.59 11.20
N LEU A 113 6.76 -19.69 10.17
CA LEU A 113 5.89 -18.58 9.78
C LEU A 113 4.93 -18.14 10.89
N LYS A 114 4.37 -19.09 11.65
CA LYS A 114 3.45 -18.76 12.75
C LYS A 114 4.15 -18.07 13.93
N THR A 115 5.37 -18.49 14.27
CA THR A 115 6.13 -17.87 15.37
C THR A 115 6.55 -16.43 15.02
N LYS A 116 6.83 -16.14 13.75
CA LYS A 116 7.21 -14.80 13.27
C LYS A 116 6.04 -13.83 13.10
N LYS A 117 4.81 -14.32 13.20
CA LYS A 117 3.64 -13.48 13.04
C LYS A 117 3.55 -12.54 14.23
N GLN A 118 3.93 -11.27 14.02
CA GLN A 118 3.76 -10.23 15.02
C GLN A 118 2.31 -10.26 15.53
N PRO A 119 2.09 -10.24 16.86
CA PRO A 119 0.74 -10.09 17.38
C PRO A 119 0.17 -8.80 16.81
N LYS A 120 -1.10 -8.85 16.39
CA LYS A 120 -1.78 -7.63 15.93
C LYS A 120 -1.83 -6.69 17.13
N GLN A 121 -1.05 -5.62 17.09
CA GLN A 121 -1.20 -4.51 18.02
C GLN A 121 -2.60 -3.95 17.80
N CYS A 122 -3.45 -4.03 18.83
CA CYS A 122 -4.70 -3.31 18.85
C CYS A 122 -4.44 -2.02 19.59
N LEU A 123 -4.70 -0.89 18.93
CA LEU A 123 -4.53 0.45 19.51
C LEU A 123 -5.21 0.59 20.89
N ILE A 124 -6.34 -0.09 21.08
CA ILE A 124 -7.07 -0.14 22.36
C ILE A 124 -6.23 -0.76 23.47
N ASP A 125 -5.43 -1.78 23.17
CA ASP A 125 -4.55 -2.43 24.15
C ASP A 125 -3.43 -1.47 24.59
N GLU A 126 -2.88 -0.69 23.66
CA GLU A 126 -1.85 0.33 23.94
C GLU A 126 -2.42 1.48 24.78
N MET A 127 -3.56 2.04 24.36
CA MET A 127 -4.25 3.11 25.10
C MET A 127 -4.64 2.68 26.51
N ALA A 128 -5.12 1.44 26.68
CA ALA A 128 -5.44 0.90 27.99
C ALA A 128 -4.19 0.77 28.86
N ALA A 129 -3.08 0.26 28.30
CA ALA A 129 -1.82 0.11 29.02
C ALA A 129 -1.23 1.46 29.46
N GLU A 130 -1.29 2.51 28.62
CA GLU A 130 -0.87 3.87 28.97
C GLU A 130 -1.61 4.42 30.20
N HIS A 131 -2.86 4.00 30.40
CA HIS A 131 -3.69 4.39 31.53
C HIS A 131 -3.68 3.35 32.68
N GLY A 132 -2.76 2.38 32.65
CA GLY A 132 -2.64 1.34 33.68
C GLY A 132 -3.74 0.28 33.67
N HIS A 133 -4.47 0.14 32.56
CA HIS A 133 -5.52 -0.85 32.38
C HIS A 133 -5.08 -2.04 31.51
N THR A 134 -5.52 -3.24 31.87
CA THR A 134 -5.29 -4.46 31.08
C THR A 134 -6.59 -4.87 30.38
N VAL A 135 -6.54 -5.03 29.06
CA VAL A 135 -7.71 -5.46 28.27
C VAL A 135 -7.86 -6.98 28.30
N LEU A 136 -8.97 -7.46 28.86
CA LEU A 136 -9.37 -8.87 28.79
C LEU A 136 -10.31 -9.09 27.61
N ARG A 137 -10.00 -10.02 26.71
CA ARG A 137 -10.88 -10.40 25.60
C ARG A 137 -11.66 -11.67 25.94
N ILE A 138 -12.97 -11.54 25.98
CA ILE A 138 -13.88 -12.67 26.19
C ILE A 138 -14.35 -13.25 24.85
N PRO A 139 -14.59 -14.57 24.78
CA PRO A 139 -15.25 -15.21 23.65
C PRO A 139 -16.56 -14.50 23.26
N PRO A 140 -16.96 -14.52 21.97
CA PRO A 140 -18.14 -13.79 21.46
C PRO A 140 -19.47 -14.18 22.12
N TYR A 141 -19.50 -15.31 22.80
CA TYR A 141 -20.70 -15.87 23.45
C TYR A 141 -20.79 -15.56 24.93
N HIS A 142 -19.84 -14.77 25.45
CA HIS A 142 -19.86 -14.25 26.81
C HIS A 142 -20.24 -12.77 26.79
N CYS A 143 -21.36 -12.43 26.16
CA CYS A 143 -22.02 -11.15 26.36
C CYS A 143 -22.83 -11.18 27.66
#